data_AF-A0A9D8FHM7-F1
#
_entry.id   AF-A0A9D8FHM7-F1
#
_cell.length_a   1.000
_cell.length_b   1.000
_cell.length_c   1.000
_cell.angle_alpha   90.00
_cell.angle_beta   90.00
_cell.angle_gamma   90.00
#
_symmetry.space_group_name_H-M   'P 1'
#
loop_
_entity.id
_entity.type
_entity.pdbx_description
1 polymer ?
#
loop_
_entity_poly.entity_id
_entity_poly.type
_entity_poly.pdbx_seq_one_letter_code
_entity_poly.pdbx_strand_id
1 'polypeptide(L)'
;MKFPVFLILLAFFSECYSSPVADKWAAIKQTVQIGNSAQSIGSYTAGCLSGAVSLPQNGTGYQVMRPTRGRSFGHPDLIRFIETIAQTTHTRQWGVLLIGDLGQPRGGPTPSGHRSHQTGLDVDIWYLLSQQAANRNLEFNERETWGAPSVLVAKSDAINDNQWS
;
A
#
# COMPACT_ATOMS: atom_id res chain seq x y z
N MET A 1 -4.17 65.18 -27.63
CA MET A 1 -3.32 64.39 -26.72
C MET A 1 -3.50 62.91 -27.05
N LYS A 2 -2.42 62.16 -27.19
CA LYS A 2 -2.37 60.79 -27.75
C LYS A 2 -2.79 59.75 -26.70
N PHE A 3 -3.70 58.82 -27.04
CA PHE A 3 -4.02 57.66 -26.21
C PHE A 3 -3.05 56.51 -26.54
N PRO A 4 -2.39 55.87 -25.56
CA PRO A 4 -1.57 54.70 -25.84
C PRO A 4 -2.49 53.47 -25.93
N VAL A 5 -2.41 52.76 -27.06
CA VAL A 5 -2.99 51.41 -27.20
C VAL A 5 -2.00 50.44 -26.56
N PHE A 6 -2.40 49.76 -25.49
CA PHE A 6 -1.61 48.70 -24.87
C PHE A 6 -1.96 47.38 -25.57
N LEU A 7 -1.05 46.85 -26.39
CA LEU A 7 -1.19 45.52 -26.97
C LEU A 7 -0.86 44.49 -25.87
N ILE A 8 -1.88 43.79 -25.38
CA ILE A 8 -1.68 42.65 -24.48
C ILE A 8 -1.33 41.43 -25.33
N LEU A 9 -0.05 41.04 -25.31
CA LEU A 9 0.40 39.77 -25.88
C LEU A 9 -0.06 38.64 -24.95
N LEU A 10 -1.11 37.90 -25.33
CA LEU A 10 -1.50 36.65 -24.68
C LEU A 10 -0.50 35.56 -25.06
N ALA A 11 0.48 35.31 -24.20
CA ALA A 11 1.33 34.13 -24.28
C ALA A 11 0.50 32.90 -23.86
N PHE A 12 0.18 32.03 -24.81
CA PHE A 12 -0.37 30.70 -24.52
C PHE A 12 0.75 29.84 -23.93
N PHE A 13 0.87 29.82 -22.60
CA PHE A 13 1.65 28.80 -21.92
C PHE A 13 0.87 27.48 -22.03
N SER A 14 1.31 26.58 -22.91
CA SER A 14 0.92 25.17 -22.82
C SER A 14 1.59 24.59 -21.59
N GLU A 15 0.87 24.58 -20.48
CA GLU A 15 1.23 23.79 -19.31
C GLU A 15 1.17 22.32 -19.71
N CYS A 16 2.33 21.73 -20.00
CA CYS A 16 2.44 20.27 -20.07
C CYS A 16 2.20 19.73 -18.66
N TYR A 17 0.97 19.31 -18.37
CA TYR A 17 0.64 18.55 -17.17
C TYR A 17 1.30 17.18 -17.25
N SER A 18 2.54 17.06 -16.74
CA SER A 18 3.14 15.76 -16.47
C SER A 18 2.50 15.21 -15.19
N SER A 19 1.48 14.36 -15.31
CA SER A 19 1.05 13.55 -14.16
C SER A 19 2.25 12.80 -13.60
N PRO A 20 2.49 12.84 -12.28
CA PRO A 20 3.63 12.16 -11.68
C PRO A 20 3.59 10.68 -12.07
N VAL A 21 4.75 10.10 -12.37
CA VAL A 21 4.87 8.71 -12.85
C VAL A 21 4.09 7.73 -11.97
N ALA A 22 4.04 7.98 -10.66
CA ALA A 22 3.26 7.21 -9.69
C ALA A 22 1.76 7.12 -9.99
N ASP A 23 1.12 8.19 -10.48
CA ASP A 23 -0.32 8.17 -10.82
C ASP A 23 -0.59 7.22 -11.99
N LYS A 24 0.35 7.14 -12.94
CA LYS A 24 0.25 6.22 -14.08
C LYS A 24 0.34 4.76 -13.62
N TRP A 25 1.20 4.46 -12.65
CA TRP A 25 1.26 3.12 -12.05
C TRP A 25 -0.02 2.79 -11.25
N ALA A 26 -0.54 3.74 -10.49
CA ALA A 26 -1.76 3.56 -9.69
C ALA A 26 -3.04 3.40 -10.52
N ALA A 27 -3.06 3.93 -11.74
CA ALA A 27 -4.16 3.74 -12.68
C ALA A 27 -4.26 2.30 -13.20
N ILE A 28 -3.17 1.52 -13.16
CA ILE A 28 -3.16 0.14 -13.64
C ILE A 28 -3.86 -0.77 -12.64
N LYS A 29 -4.96 -1.41 -13.07
CA LYS A 29 -5.74 -2.33 -12.23
C LYS A 29 -5.49 -3.81 -12.52
N GLN A 30 -4.82 -4.12 -13.64
CA GLN A 30 -4.56 -5.49 -14.08
C GLN A 30 -3.11 -5.87 -13.86
N THR A 31 -2.89 -7.10 -13.39
CA THR A 31 -1.57 -7.70 -13.33
C THR A 31 -1.05 -8.00 -14.74
N VAL A 32 0.25 -8.32 -14.85
CA VAL A 32 0.86 -8.80 -16.09
C VAL A 32 1.76 -9.96 -15.74
N GLN A 33 1.82 -11.00 -16.57
CA GLN A 33 2.79 -12.08 -16.45
C GLN A 33 3.68 -12.07 -17.70
N ILE A 34 4.98 -11.89 -17.48
CA ILE A 34 6.03 -11.94 -18.49
C ILE A 34 6.82 -13.21 -18.23
N GLY A 35 6.82 -14.13 -19.20
CA GLY A 35 7.43 -15.45 -19.06
C GLY A 35 6.60 -16.41 -18.19
N ASN A 36 7.26 -17.41 -17.62
CA ASN A 36 6.59 -18.55 -16.99
C ASN A 36 6.44 -18.43 -15.46
N SER A 37 6.96 -17.35 -14.85
CA SER A 37 7.00 -17.18 -13.39
C SER A 37 6.95 -15.71 -13.01
N ALA A 38 6.50 -15.42 -11.78
CA ALA A 38 6.56 -14.07 -11.22
C ALA A 38 8.00 -13.57 -11.13
N GLN A 39 8.20 -12.27 -11.33
CA GLN A 39 9.51 -11.61 -11.34
C GLN A 39 9.42 -10.27 -10.63
N SER A 40 10.21 -10.13 -9.56
CA SER A 40 10.52 -8.84 -8.94
C SER A 40 11.68 -8.21 -9.70
N ILE A 41 11.47 -7.04 -10.30
CA ILE A 41 12.42 -6.43 -11.24
C ILE A 41 12.90 -5.10 -10.67
N GLY A 42 14.22 -4.91 -10.58
CA GLY A 42 14.83 -3.69 -10.04
C GLY A 42 14.99 -3.71 -8.52
N SER A 43 15.06 -2.53 -7.91
CA SER A 43 15.18 -2.37 -6.45
C SER A 43 13.84 -2.02 -5.80
N TYR A 44 13.74 -2.17 -4.48
CA TYR A 44 12.52 -1.89 -3.71
C TYR A 44 11.89 -0.52 -4.01
N THR A 45 12.71 0.50 -4.28
CA THR A 45 12.29 1.90 -4.53
C THR A 45 12.43 2.34 -5.99
N ALA A 46 12.82 1.46 -6.89
CA ALA A 46 12.94 1.72 -8.32
C ALA A 46 12.79 0.40 -9.09
N GLY A 47 11.56 -0.10 -9.12
CA GLY A 47 11.29 -1.43 -9.64
C GLY A 47 9.86 -1.64 -10.13
N CYS A 48 9.57 -2.86 -10.57
CA CYS A 48 8.24 -3.30 -10.95
C CYS A 48 8.06 -4.80 -10.67
N LEU A 49 6.85 -5.28 -10.91
CA LEU A 49 6.46 -6.65 -10.64
C LEU A 49 5.72 -7.24 -11.85
N SER A 50 6.20 -8.39 -12.29
CA SER A 50 5.49 -9.31 -13.18
C SER A 50 4.99 -10.52 -12.38
N GLY A 51 3.85 -11.06 -12.74
CA GLY A 51 3.22 -12.21 -12.08
C GLY A 51 2.68 -11.91 -10.70
N ALA A 52 2.27 -10.67 -10.46
CA ALA A 52 1.69 -10.27 -9.18
C ALA A 52 0.46 -11.12 -8.84
N VAL A 53 0.37 -11.51 -7.57
CA VAL A 53 -0.80 -12.20 -6.99
C VAL A 53 -1.47 -11.26 -6.01
N SER A 54 -2.80 -11.24 -6.03
CA SER A 54 -3.58 -10.45 -5.08
C SER A 54 -3.72 -11.22 -3.76
N LEU A 55 -3.46 -10.54 -2.64
CA LEU A 55 -3.85 -11.02 -1.32
C LEU A 55 -5.37 -10.85 -1.15
N PRO A 56 -6.13 -11.91 -0.83
CA PRO A 56 -7.55 -11.77 -0.52
C PRO A 56 -7.80 -10.76 0.61
N GLN A 57 -8.87 -9.97 0.52
CA GLN A 57 -9.16 -8.93 1.54
C GLN A 57 -9.36 -9.48 2.96
N ASN A 58 -9.77 -10.74 3.06
CA ASN A 58 -9.87 -11.49 4.31
C ASN A 58 -9.23 -12.86 4.07
N GLY A 59 -8.52 -13.37 5.07
CA GLY A 59 -8.03 -14.73 5.09
C GLY A 59 -7.85 -15.23 6.53
N THR A 60 -7.45 -16.49 6.68
CA THR A 60 -7.25 -17.07 8.01
C THR A 60 -6.15 -16.32 8.74
N GLY A 61 -6.52 -15.66 9.84
CA GLY A 61 -5.57 -14.95 10.69
C GLY A 61 -5.20 -13.53 10.23
N TYR A 62 -5.81 -12.99 9.16
CA TYR A 62 -5.53 -11.62 8.73
C TYR A 62 -6.71 -10.92 8.03
N GLN A 63 -6.68 -9.59 8.02
CA GLN A 63 -7.56 -8.74 7.22
C GLN A 63 -6.77 -7.58 6.59
N VAL A 64 -7.10 -7.23 5.34
CA VAL A 64 -6.47 -6.11 4.62
C VAL A 64 -7.10 -4.77 5.00
N MET A 65 -6.26 -3.78 5.27
CA MET A 65 -6.60 -2.40 5.62
C MET A 65 -6.43 -1.47 4.42
N ARG A 66 -7.18 -0.37 4.38
CA ARG A 66 -7.23 0.57 3.24
C ARG A 66 -7.46 -0.07 1.85
N PRO A 67 -8.42 -1.01 1.67
CA PRO A 67 -8.68 -1.66 0.38
C PRO A 67 -8.77 -0.72 -0.84
N THR A 68 -9.33 0.50 -0.69
CA THR A 68 -9.50 1.47 -1.78
C THR A 68 -8.20 1.86 -2.46
N ARG A 69 -7.05 1.75 -1.78
CA ARG A 69 -5.75 2.08 -2.35
C ARG A 69 -5.35 1.15 -3.50
N GLY A 70 -5.91 -0.07 -3.54
CA GLY A 70 -5.56 -1.07 -4.56
C GLY A 70 -4.11 -1.55 -4.47
N ARG A 71 -3.58 -1.64 -3.24
CA ARG A 71 -2.18 -2.00 -2.94
C ARG A 71 -2.03 -3.37 -2.28
N SER A 72 -2.92 -4.32 -2.58
CA SER A 72 -2.90 -5.67 -2.00
C SER A 72 -2.34 -6.71 -2.99
N PHE A 73 -1.27 -6.37 -3.70
CA PHE A 73 -0.61 -7.25 -4.69
C PHE A 73 0.86 -7.45 -4.34
N GLY A 74 1.36 -8.67 -4.53
CA GLY A 74 2.73 -9.02 -4.21
C GLY A 74 3.28 -10.15 -5.06
N HIS A 75 4.58 -10.41 -4.91
CA HIS A 75 5.18 -11.64 -5.40
C HIS A 75 4.53 -12.84 -4.69
N PRO A 76 4.34 -14.00 -5.35
CA PRO A 76 3.75 -15.18 -4.72
C PRO A 76 4.39 -15.58 -3.38
N ASP A 77 5.70 -15.37 -3.24
CA ASP A 77 6.42 -15.65 -1.98
C ASP A 77 6.06 -14.67 -0.86
N LEU A 78 5.79 -13.40 -1.18
CA LEU A 78 5.30 -12.42 -0.20
C LEU A 78 3.89 -12.80 0.29
N ILE A 79 3.01 -13.21 -0.64
CA ILE A 79 1.67 -13.70 -0.29
C ILE A 79 1.76 -14.91 0.64
N ARG A 80 2.60 -15.89 0.28
CA ARG A 80 2.83 -17.08 1.13
C ARG A 80 3.41 -16.71 2.49
N PHE A 81 4.33 -15.76 2.55
CA PHE A 81 4.88 -15.25 3.82
C PHE A 81 3.77 -14.71 4.72
N ILE A 82 2.90 -13.83 4.20
CA ILE A 82 1.78 -13.24 4.94
C ILE A 82 0.82 -14.31 5.42
N GLU A 83 0.40 -15.24 4.55
CA GLU A 83 -0.49 -16.34 4.92
C GLU A 83 0.12 -17.24 5.99
N THR A 84 1.43 -17.49 5.93
CA THR A 84 2.14 -18.34 6.91
C THR A 84 2.18 -17.70 8.30
N ILE A 85 2.52 -16.40 8.38
CA ILE A 85 2.52 -15.70 9.68
C ILE A 85 1.09 -15.51 10.21
N ALA A 86 0.10 -15.27 9.35
CA ALA A 86 -1.30 -15.17 9.73
C ALA A 86 -1.85 -16.50 10.25
N GLN A 87 -1.50 -17.61 9.60
CA GLN A 87 -1.83 -18.95 10.10
C GLN A 87 -1.22 -19.19 11.49
N THR A 88 0.00 -18.68 11.73
CA THR A 88 0.64 -18.77 13.05
C THR A 88 -0.13 -17.98 14.11
N THR A 89 -0.52 -16.73 13.83
CA THR A 89 -1.30 -15.93 14.81
C THR A 89 -2.68 -16.54 15.07
N HIS A 90 -3.33 -17.07 14.02
CA HIS A 90 -4.62 -17.74 14.14
C HIS A 90 -4.54 -19.02 15.00
N THR A 91 -3.58 -19.91 14.71
CA THR A 91 -3.42 -21.17 15.46
C THR A 91 -3.06 -20.94 16.92
N ARG A 92 -2.31 -19.87 17.22
CA ARG A 92 -1.97 -19.48 18.59
C ARG A 92 -3.04 -18.62 19.26
N GLN A 93 -4.14 -18.30 18.57
CA GLN A 93 -5.23 -17.46 19.05
C GLN A 93 -4.75 -16.08 19.56
N TRP A 94 -3.68 -15.55 18.96
CA TRP A 94 -3.12 -14.25 19.35
C TRP A 94 -3.95 -13.06 18.88
N GLY A 95 -4.93 -13.31 18.00
CA GLY A 95 -5.69 -12.30 17.28
C GLY A 95 -5.42 -12.41 15.77
N VAL A 96 -5.90 -11.43 15.00
CA VAL A 96 -5.64 -11.37 13.55
C VAL A 96 -4.68 -10.24 13.20
N LEU A 97 -3.86 -10.48 12.18
CA LEU A 97 -3.00 -9.48 11.58
C LEU A 97 -3.82 -8.46 10.78
N LEU A 98 -3.49 -7.18 10.92
CA LEU A 98 -4.00 -6.13 10.06
C LEU A 98 -2.92 -5.75 9.04
N ILE A 99 -3.18 -6.08 7.78
CA ILE A 99 -2.22 -5.96 6.67
C ILE A 99 -2.46 -4.63 5.95
N GLY A 100 -1.44 -3.79 5.89
CA GLY A 100 -1.45 -2.51 5.19
C GLY A 100 -1.08 -2.64 3.71
N ASP A 101 -0.28 -1.68 3.22
CA ASP A 101 0.11 -1.66 1.81
C ASP A 101 1.11 -2.80 1.52
N LEU A 102 0.82 -3.57 0.47
CA LEU A 102 1.82 -4.32 -0.31
C LEU A 102 2.17 -3.45 -1.53
N GLY A 103 2.21 -4.01 -2.74
CA GLY A 103 2.39 -3.29 -3.99
C GLY A 103 1.11 -3.16 -4.82
N GLN A 104 1.22 -2.43 -5.92
CA GLN A 104 0.19 -2.29 -6.96
C GLN A 104 0.21 -3.51 -7.92
N PRO A 105 -0.79 -3.71 -8.81
CA PRO A 105 -0.87 -4.88 -9.68
C PRO A 105 0.36 -5.17 -10.56
N ARG A 106 1.19 -4.15 -10.82
CA ARG A 106 2.46 -4.28 -11.54
C ARG A 106 3.65 -3.70 -10.77
N GLY A 107 3.50 -3.50 -9.46
CA GLY A 107 4.48 -2.82 -8.63
C GLY A 107 4.61 -1.33 -8.97
N GLY A 108 5.83 -0.81 -9.03
CA GLY A 108 6.12 0.58 -9.40
C GLY A 108 5.78 1.62 -8.32
N PRO A 109 6.17 2.89 -8.54
CA PRO A 109 5.98 3.98 -7.58
C PRO A 109 4.52 4.19 -7.17
N THR A 110 4.30 4.46 -5.89
CA THR A 110 2.99 4.79 -5.32
C THR A 110 2.78 6.29 -5.20
N PRO A 111 1.54 6.80 -5.39
CA PRO A 111 1.27 8.24 -5.36
C PRO A 111 1.36 8.86 -3.95
N SER A 112 1.42 8.02 -2.91
CA SER A 112 1.47 8.44 -1.51
C SER A 112 2.06 7.35 -0.63
N GLY A 113 2.54 7.72 0.55
CA GLY A 113 3.06 6.77 1.54
C GLY A 113 4.53 6.43 1.30
N HIS A 114 4.84 5.14 1.22
CA HIS A 114 6.19 4.62 1.14
C HIS A 114 6.86 4.90 -0.22
N ARG A 115 8.19 4.99 -0.22
CA ARG A 115 8.98 5.05 -1.47
C ARG A 115 9.27 3.67 -2.05
N SER A 116 9.23 2.62 -1.22
CA SER A 116 9.42 1.21 -1.60
C SER A 116 8.11 0.59 -2.12
N HIS A 117 7.87 -0.71 -1.90
CA HIS A 117 6.69 -1.46 -2.34
C HIS A 117 6.56 -1.64 -3.85
N GLN A 118 7.63 -1.37 -4.59
CA GLN A 118 7.57 -1.36 -6.05
C GLN A 118 7.80 -2.74 -6.68
N THR A 119 8.32 -3.71 -5.93
CA THR A 119 8.77 -5.01 -6.46
C THR A 119 7.96 -6.20 -5.93
N GLY A 120 6.93 -5.95 -5.13
CA GLY A 120 6.10 -7.01 -4.56
C GLY A 120 6.77 -7.81 -3.43
N LEU A 121 7.76 -7.24 -2.75
CA LEU A 121 8.51 -7.88 -1.67
C LEU A 121 8.42 -7.12 -0.34
N ASP A 122 7.62 -6.05 -0.29
CA ASP A 122 7.38 -5.25 0.91
C ASP A 122 5.92 -5.40 1.36
N VAL A 123 5.69 -5.45 2.66
CA VAL A 123 4.35 -5.44 3.28
C VAL A 123 4.37 -4.64 4.57
N ASP A 124 3.40 -3.76 4.74
CA ASP A 124 3.14 -3.12 6.02
C ASP A 124 2.28 -4.03 6.89
N ILE A 125 2.72 -4.30 8.12
CA ILE A 125 1.96 -5.08 9.10
C ILE A 125 1.81 -4.19 10.33
N TRP A 126 0.58 -3.97 10.78
CA TRP A 126 0.36 -3.18 11.99
C TRP A 126 0.85 -3.97 13.20
N TYR A 127 1.51 -3.30 14.15
CA TYR A 127 1.84 -3.86 15.47
C TYR A 127 0.60 -3.93 16.37
N LEU A 128 -0.46 -4.57 15.87
CA LEU A 128 -1.72 -4.79 16.55
C LEU A 128 -2.27 -6.17 16.11
N LEU A 129 -2.29 -7.11 17.05
CA LEU A 129 -3.00 -8.37 16.89
C LEU A 129 -4.45 -8.18 17.36
N SER A 130 -5.33 -7.86 16.42
CA SER A 130 -6.67 -7.38 16.73
C SER A 130 -7.59 -8.52 17.17
N GLN A 131 -7.97 -8.51 18.45
CA GLN A 131 -9.00 -9.41 18.98
C GLN A 131 -10.40 -9.10 18.42
N GLN A 132 -10.69 -7.82 18.19
CA GLN A 132 -11.95 -7.41 17.56
C GLN A 132 -12.11 -8.00 16.15
N ALA A 133 -11.05 -7.93 15.35
CA ALA A 133 -11.05 -8.46 14.00
C ALA A 133 -10.91 -10.01 13.97
N ALA A 134 -10.57 -10.64 15.10
CA ALA A 134 -10.66 -12.09 15.25
C ALA A 134 -12.12 -12.55 15.45
N ASN A 135 -12.94 -11.73 16.12
CA ASN A 135 -14.33 -12.05 16.41
C ASN A 135 -15.29 -11.76 15.25
N ARG A 136 -14.91 -10.86 14.33
CA ARG A 136 -15.68 -10.56 13.11
C ARG A 136 -14.81 -9.97 12.01
N ASN A 137 -15.31 -10.05 10.78
CA ASN A 137 -14.78 -9.22 9.71
C ASN A 137 -15.04 -7.74 10.02
N LEU A 138 -14.04 -6.90 9.80
CA LEU A 138 -14.18 -5.46 9.87
C LEU A 138 -15.01 -4.98 8.68
N GLU A 139 -15.90 -4.02 8.89
CA GLU A 139 -16.66 -3.38 7.84
C GLU A 139 -15.72 -2.59 6.92
N PHE A 140 -16.12 -2.41 5.66
CA PHE A 140 -15.30 -1.71 4.68
C PHE A 140 -14.84 -0.33 5.18
N ASN A 141 -15.77 0.48 5.69
CA ASN A 141 -15.45 1.82 6.19
C ASN A 141 -14.55 1.79 7.44
N GLU A 142 -14.66 0.77 8.29
CA GLU A 142 -13.74 0.60 9.43
C GLU A 142 -12.31 0.40 8.92
N ARG A 143 -12.13 -0.45 7.90
CA ARG A 143 -10.81 -0.70 7.29
C ARG A 143 -10.23 0.52 6.58
N GLU A 144 -11.07 1.42 6.10
CA GLU A 144 -10.66 2.67 5.46
C GLU A 144 -10.27 3.78 6.46
N THR A 145 -10.86 3.78 7.65
CA THR A 145 -10.72 4.91 8.59
C THR A 145 -9.93 4.59 9.85
N TRP A 146 -9.87 3.33 10.29
CA TRP A 146 -9.11 2.94 11.48
C TRP A 146 -7.62 3.26 11.31
N GLY A 147 -7.01 4.05 12.19
CA GLY A 147 -5.55 4.28 12.20
C GLY A 147 -4.78 3.22 12.98
N ALA A 148 -3.59 2.85 12.48
CA ALA A 148 -2.66 2.01 13.25
C ALA A 148 -2.27 2.71 14.56
N PRO A 149 -2.45 2.06 15.74
CA PRO A 149 -1.99 2.62 17.00
C PRO A 149 -0.46 2.80 17.00
N SER A 150 0.02 3.93 17.54
CA SER A 150 1.45 4.16 17.72
C SER A 150 1.96 3.34 18.92
N VAL A 151 3.03 2.57 18.69
CA VAL A 151 3.78 1.90 19.77
C VAL A 151 4.81 2.82 20.45
N LEU A 152 4.95 4.07 19.97
CA LEU A 152 5.84 5.07 20.52
C LEU A 152 5.10 6.10 21.36
N VAL A 153 5.78 6.63 22.38
CA VAL A 153 5.33 7.80 23.13
C VAL A 153 5.29 9.02 22.20
N ALA A 154 4.26 9.85 22.34
CA ALA A 154 4.09 11.03 21.49
C ALA A 154 5.33 11.94 21.53
N LYS A 155 5.88 12.25 20.36
CA LYS A 155 7.08 13.10 20.18
C LYS A 155 8.35 12.54 20.85
N SER A 156 8.44 11.23 20.99
CA SER A 156 9.62 10.52 21.51
C SER A 156 9.89 9.26 20.69
N ASP A 157 11.12 8.77 20.76
CA ASP A 157 11.57 7.47 20.27
C ASP A 157 11.42 6.35 21.31
N ALA A 158 10.94 6.65 22.51
CA ALA A 158 10.65 5.67 23.54
C ALA A 158 9.40 4.85 23.22
N ILE A 159 9.45 3.55 23.54
CA ILE A 159 8.30 2.64 23.46
C ILE A 159 7.25 3.07 24.50
N ASN A 160 5.98 3.06 24.09
CA ASN A 160 4.86 3.25 24.98
C ASN A 160 4.44 1.89 25.58
N ASP A 161 4.88 1.62 26.81
CA ASP A 161 4.60 0.36 27.50
C ASP A 161 3.11 0.12 27.78
N ASN A 162 2.24 1.13 27.67
CA ASN A 162 0.78 0.95 27.74
C ASN A 162 0.18 0.44 26.41
N GLN A 163 0.96 0.39 25.34
CA GLN A 163 0.55 -0.10 24.02
C GLN A 163 1.37 -1.31 23.56
N TRP A 164 2.55 -1.52 24.15
CA TRP A 164 3.43 -2.63 23.84
C TRP A 164 3.08 -3.87 24.69
N SER A 165 2.97 -5.04 24.06
CA SER A 165 2.63 -6.31 24.69
C SER A 165 3.41 -7.47 24.10
#